data_AF-A0A5B7KC67-F1
#
_entry.id   AF-A0A5B7KC67-F1
#
_cell.length_a   1.000
_cell.length_b   1.000
_cell.length_c   1.000
_cell.angle_alpha   90.00
_cell.angle_beta   90.00
_cell.angle_gamma   90.00
#
_symmetry.space_group_name_H-M   'P 1'
#
loop_
_entity.id
_entity.type
_entity.pdbx_description
1 polymer ?
#
loop_
_entity_poly.entity_id
_entity_poly.type
_entity_poly.pdbx_seq_one_letter_code
_entity_poly.pdbx_strand_id
1 'polypeptide(L)'
;MASPTRPCNLFLAVKCPSRPMSKTAISFFLRDTIKSAHASFLDSSCRELKVRAHYIRGIATSMLMWKNCSVLTILRAACWRTPSVFADHYLREIVRQEGDIFALSPVVAAGHVVD
;
A
#
# COMPACT_ATOMS: atom_id res chain seq x y z
N MET A 1 30.54 3.49 -30.70
CA MET A 1 29.11 3.72 -30.42
C MET A 1 28.92 3.75 -28.92
N ALA A 2 28.46 4.88 -28.35
CA ALA A 2 28.21 4.97 -26.91
C ALA A 2 26.95 4.17 -26.54
N SER A 3 27.03 3.34 -25.50
CA SER A 3 25.87 2.65 -24.94
C SER A 3 24.83 3.68 -24.48
N PRO A 4 23.53 3.51 -24.74
CA PRO A 4 22.53 4.40 -24.20
C PRO A 4 22.61 4.31 -22.67
N THR A 5 22.92 5.44 -22.04
CA THR A 5 22.91 5.60 -20.58
C THR A 5 21.56 5.16 -20.05
N ARG A 6 21.53 4.25 -19.07
CA ARG A 6 20.28 3.83 -18.41
C ARG A 6 19.49 5.08 -18.01
N PRO A 7 18.21 5.20 -18.38
CA PRO A 7 17.40 6.34 -17.97
C PRO A 7 17.39 6.38 -16.44
N CYS A 8 17.93 7.47 -15.86
CA CYS A 8 18.10 7.59 -14.42
C CYS A 8 16.77 7.73 -13.66
N ASN A 9 15.66 7.99 -14.37
CA ASN A 9 14.34 8.23 -13.78
C ASN A 9 13.26 7.44 -14.52
N LEU A 10 12.53 6.60 -13.79
CA LEU A 10 11.42 5.80 -14.32
C LEU A 10 10.16 6.64 -14.59
N PHE A 11 9.89 7.64 -13.74
CA PHE A 11 8.71 8.49 -13.85
C PHE A 11 9.06 9.82 -14.53
N LEU A 12 8.49 10.04 -15.71
CA LEU A 12 8.72 11.23 -16.52
C LEU A 12 7.41 12.00 -16.73
N ALA A 13 7.50 13.33 -16.73
CA ALA A 13 6.39 14.18 -17.14
C ALA A 13 6.16 14.05 -18.65
N VAL A 14 4.89 14.01 -19.05
CA VAL A 14 4.44 13.97 -20.45
C VAL A 14 4.54 15.38 -21.05
N LYS A 15 5.76 15.91 -21.16
CA LYS A 15 6.10 17.21 -21.77
C LYS A 15 7.35 17.05 -22.63
N CYS A 16 7.56 17.95 -23.59
CA CYS A 16 8.78 17.99 -24.40
C CYS A 16 9.58 19.27 -24.06
N PRO A 17 10.85 19.18 -23.60
CA PRO A 17 11.56 17.95 -23.26
C PRO A 17 10.97 17.29 -21.99
N SER A 18 11.06 15.95 -21.91
CA SER A 18 10.58 15.21 -20.75
C SER A 18 11.48 15.50 -19.55
N ARG A 19 10.87 15.59 -18.36
CA ARG A 19 11.57 15.85 -17.11
C ARG A 19 11.15 14.83 -16.06
N PRO A 20 12.04 14.46 -15.12
CA PRO A 20 11.67 13.62 -13.99
C PRO A 20 10.48 14.19 -13.24
N MET A 21 9.53 13.33 -12.90
CA MET A 21 8.37 13.74 -12.12
C MET A 21 8.76 13.92 -10.65
N SER A 22 8.25 14.99 -10.02
CA SER A 22 8.46 15.18 -8.57
C SER A 22 7.71 14.11 -7.77
N LYS A 23 8.23 13.77 -6.58
CA LYS A 23 7.55 12.87 -5.63
C LYS A 23 6.10 13.31 -5.35
N THR A 24 5.88 14.62 -5.23
CA THR A 24 4.56 15.21 -5.02
C THR A 24 3.61 14.94 -6.18
N ALA A 25 4.08 15.10 -7.43
CA ALA A 25 3.28 14.83 -8.61
C ALA A 25 2.93 13.34 -8.73
N ILE A 26 3.88 12.44 -8.48
CA ILE A 26 3.62 10.98 -8.46
C ILE A 26 2.57 10.65 -7.38
N SER A 27 2.72 11.20 -6.18
CA SER A 27 1.75 10.99 -5.10
C SER A 27 0.36 11.54 -5.43
N PHE A 28 0.30 12.65 -6.17
CA PHE A 28 -0.96 13.22 -6.64
C PHE A 28 -1.65 12.26 -7.62
N PHE A 29 -0.96 11.82 -8.66
CA PHE A 29 -1.53 10.90 -9.65
C PHE A 29 -1.99 9.58 -9.03
N LEU A 30 -1.20 8.97 -8.13
CA LEU A 30 -1.62 7.75 -7.44
C LEU A 30 -2.92 7.94 -6.65
N ARG A 31 -3.02 9.05 -5.90
CA ARG A 31 -4.22 9.36 -5.12
C ARG A 31 -5.42 9.59 -6.03
N ASP A 32 -5.23 10.36 -7.10
CA ASP A 32 -6.27 10.70 -8.06
C ASP A 32 -6.80 9.45 -8.78
N THR A 33 -5.90 8.60 -9.30
CA THR A 33 -6.28 7.35 -9.97
C THR A 33 -7.08 6.43 -9.07
N ILE A 34 -6.68 6.26 -7.81
CA ILE A 34 -7.42 5.41 -6.86
C ILE A 34 -8.79 6.01 -6.56
N LYS A 35 -8.87 7.31 -6.29
CA LYS A 35 -10.16 7.98 -6.05
C LYS A 35 -11.10 7.81 -7.24
N SER A 36 -10.60 8.03 -8.45
CA SER A 36 -11.37 7.89 -9.69
C SER A 36 -11.83 6.45 -9.91
N ALA A 37 -11.00 5.44 -9.62
CA ALA A 37 -11.40 4.03 -9.68
C ALA A 37 -12.50 3.68 -8.66
N HIS A 38 -12.56 4.39 -7.54
CA HIS A 38 -13.59 4.21 -6.51
C HIS A 38 -14.82 5.11 -6.67
N ALA A 39 -14.84 6.01 -7.65
CA ALA A 39 -15.94 6.98 -7.82
C ALA A 39 -17.29 6.33 -8.16
N SER A 40 -17.29 5.13 -8.75
CA SER A 40 -18.49 4.36 -9.10
C SER A 40 -19.02 3.50 -7.95
N PHE A 41 -18.29 3.38 -6.84
CA PHE A 41 -18.76 2.63 -5.67
C PHE A 41 -19.66 3.54 -4.83
N LEU A 42 -20.97 3.47 -5.13
CA LEU A 42 -22.06 4.22 -4.50
C LEU A 42 -22.35 3.82 -3.04
N ASP A 43 -21.51 3.00 -2.42
CA ASP A 43 -21.82 2.49 -1.10
C ASP A 43 -21.47 3.55 -0.04
N SER A 44 -22.47 3.96 0.73
CA SER A 44 -22.33 4.79 1.93
C SER A 44 -21.37 4.18 2.98
N SER A 45 -21.01 2.90 2.84
CA SER A 45 -19.97 2.23 3.62
C SER A 45 -18.54 2.62 3.24
N CYS A 46 -18.33 3.19 2.04
CA CYS A 46 -17.05 3.73 1.59
C CYS A 46 -16.75 5.03 2.33
N ARG A 47 -16.51 4.91 3.65
CA ARG A 47 -15.98 5.98 4.50
C ARG A 47 -14.89 6.68 3.71
N GLU A 48 -15.03 7.99 3.58
CA GLU A 48 -14.14 8.90 2.86
C GLU A 48 -12.72 8.32 2.77
N LEU A 49 -12.40 7.67 1.64
CA LEU A 49 -11.16 6.92 1.51
C LEU A 49 -10.02 7.94 1.65
N LYS A 50 -9.37 7.96 2.82
CA LYS A 50 -8.19 8.79 3.10
C LYS A 50 -6.98 8.20 2.37
N VAL A 51 -7.08 8.07 1.04
CA VAL A 51 -6.04 7.52 0.18
C VAL A 51 -4.82 8.41 0.24
N ARG A 52 -3.73 7.85 0.76
CA ARG A 52 -2.38 8.42 0.77
C ARG A 52 -1.40 7.33 0.34
N ALA A 53 -0.27 7.71 -0.27
CA ALA A 53 0.74 6.75 -0.70
C ALA A 53 1.20 5.80 0.44
N HIS A 54 1.40 6.35 1.64
CA HIS A 54 1.75 5.56 2.83
C HIS A 54 0.65 4.58 3.26
N TYR A 55 -0.62 4.93 3.01
CA TYR A 55 -1.74 4.06 3.35
C TYR A 55 -1.78 2.82 2.46
N ILE A 56 -1.55 2.99 1.15
CA ILE A 56 -1.46 1.90 0.17
C ILE A 56 -0.32 0.95 0.53
N ARG A 57 0.83 1.51 0.91
CA ARG A 57 1.98 0.73 1.38
C ARG A 57 1.62 -0.12 2.61
N GLY A 58 0.88 0.45 3.57
CA GLY A 58 0.38 -0.29 4.73
C GLY A 58 -0.51 -1.47 4.32
N ILE A 59 -1.53 -1.24 3.48
CA ILE A 59 -2.41 -2.29 2.97
C ILE A 59 -1.61 -3.42 2.30
N ALA A 60 -0.69 -3.07 1.39
CA ALA A 60 0.11 -4.06 0.68
C ALA A 60 0.94 -4.93 1.64
N THR A 61 1.59 -4.34 2.63
CA THR A 61 2.36 -5.08 3.63
C THR A 61 1.48 -5.91 4.57
N SER A 62 0.29 -5.44 4.91
CA SER A 62 -0.69 -6.19 5.71
C SER A 62 -1.28 -7.37 4.94
N MET A 63 -1.49 -7.24 3.63
CA MET A 63 -1.88 -8.37 2.78
C MET A 63 -0.79 -9.45 2.72
N LEU A 64 0.50 -9.07 2.71
CA LEU A 64 1.59 -10.04 2.79
C LEU A 64 1.59 -10.78 4.13
N MET A 65 1.41 -10.04 5.24
CA MET A 65 1.27 -10.64 6.57
C MET A 65 0.09 -11.62 6.62
N TRP A 66 -1.04 -11.22 6.06
CA TRP A 66 -2.24 -12.05 5.99
C TRP A 66 -2.03 -13.33 5.14
N LYS A 67 -1.18 -13.26 4.10
CA LYS A 67 -0.71 -14.42 3.32
C LYS A 67 0.39 -15.22 4.03
N ASN A 68 0.57 -15.03 5.34
CA ASN A 68 1.55 -15.70 6.17
C ASN A 68 3.01 -15.49 5.70
N CYS A 69 3.31 -14.37 5.05
CA CYS A 69 4.70 -14.00 4.74
C CYS A 69 5.43 -13.63 6.04
N SER A 70 6.68 -14.09 6.18
CA SER A 70 7.46 -13.79 7.38
C SER A 70 7.62 -12.28 7.58
N VAL A 71 7.56 -11.83 8.84
CA VAL A 71 7.78 -10.41 9.21
C VAL A 71 9.12 -9.93 8.67
N LEU A 72 10.17 -10.75 8.72
CA LEU A 72 11.48 -10.39 8.17
C LEU A 72 11.44 -10.11 6.66
N THR A 73 10.71 -10.92 5.90
CA THR A 73 10.50 -10.69 4.46
C THR A 73 9.76 -9.38 4.22
N ILE A 74 8.72 -9.10 5.00
CA ILE A 74 7.94 -7.86 4.89
C ILE A 74 8.82 -6.64 5.20
N LEU A 75 9.60 -6.69 6.29
CA LEU A 75 10.53 -5.63 6.67
C LEU A 75 11.59 -5.37 5.58
N ARG A 76 12.15 -6.43 4.99
CA ARG A 76 13.10 -6.33 3.88
C ARG A 76 12.48 -5.70 2.64
N ALA A 77 11.30 -6.18 2.22
CA ALA A 77 10.60 -5.66 1.05
C ALA A 77 10.17 -4.19 1.22
N ALA A 78 9.80 -3.81 2.44
CA ALA A 78 9.45 -2.44 2.77
C ALA A 78 10.66 -1.56 3.13
N CYS A 79 11.87 -2.10 3.26
CA CYS A 79 13.03 -1.38 3.78
C CYS A 79 12.78 -0.76 5.19
N TRP A 80 12.09 -1.47 6.07
CA TRP A 80 11.92 -1.08 7.47
C TRP A 80 12.97 -1.75 8.35
N ARG A 81 13.57 -0.96 9.24
CA ARG A 81 14.63 -1.44 10.13
C ARG A 81 14.11 -2.29 11.29
N THR A 82 12.93 -1.96 11.81
CA THR A 82 12.37 -2.61 13.00
C THR A 82 10.92 -3.05 12.77
N PRO A 83 10.49 -4.14 13.44
CA PRO A 83 9.09 -4.56 13.45
C PRO A 83 8.12 -3.47 13.96
N SER A 84 8.55 -2.66 14.92
CA SER A 84 7.73 -1.57 15.48
C SER A 84 7.28 -0.56 14.42
N VAL A 85 8.16 -0.19 13.48
CA VAL A 85 7.77 0.72 12.39
C VAL A 85 6.62 0.13 11.58
N PHE A 86 6.63 -1.18 11.33
CA PHE A 86 5.52 -1.85 10.65
C PHE A 86 4.26 -1.83 11.52
N ALA A 87 4.35 -2.35 12.74
CA ALA A 87 3.20 -2.51 13.65
C ALA A 87 2.52 -1.16 13.97
N ASP A 88 3.29 -0.14 14.31
CA ASP A 88 2.78 1.12 14.86
C ASP A 88 2.24 2.06 13.77
N HIS A 89 2.78 1.97 12.55
CA HIS A 89 2.50 2.97 11.51
C HIS A 89 1.83 2.39 10.26
N TYR A 90 2.03 1.11 9.96
CA TYR A 90 1.67 0.53 8.66
C TYR A 90 0.78 -0.70 8.72
N LEU A 91 0.74 -1.43 9.84
CA LEU A 91 -0.19 -2.53 10.00
C LEU A 91 -1.62 -1.99 9.88
N ARG A 92 -2.39 -2.61 8.98
CA ARG A 92 -3.80 -2.35 8.74
C ARG A 92 -4.57 -3.62 8.99
N GLU A 93 -5.76 -3.45 9.53
CA GLU A 93 -6.75 -4.50 9.63
C GLU A 93 -7.23 -4.87 8.22
N ILE A 94 -7.19 -6.16 7.90
CA ILE A 94 -7.68 -6.71 6.63
C ILE A 94 -8.86 -7.61 6.99
N VAL A 95 -10.06 -7.17 6.63
CA VAL A 95 -11.30 -7.92 6.83
C VAL A 95 -11.61 -8.69 5.55
N ARG A 96 -11.87 -9.99 5.66
CA ARG A 96 -12.45 -10.75 4.55
C ARG A 96 -13.96 -10.66 4.67
N GLN A 97 -14.60 -10.31 3.56
CA GLN A 97 -16.02 -10.56 3.39
C GLN A 97 -16.16 -11.89 2.65
N GLU A 98 -16.69 -12.90 3.32
CA GLU A 98 -16.99 -14.21 2.73
C GLU A 98 -18.51 -14.37 2.79
N GLY A 99 -19.20 -14.12 1.67
CA GLY A 99 -20.66 -13.98 1.66
C GLY A 99 -21.14 -12.75 2.44
N ASP A 100 -22.16 -12.91 3.28
CA ASP A 100 -22.72 -11.83 4.12
C ASP A 100 -22.04 -11.71 5.50
N ILE A 101 -20.94 -12.45 5.71
CA ILE A 101 -20.24 -12.55 6.99
C ILE A 101 -18.89 -11.84 6.86
N PHE A 102 -18.69 -10.81 7.67
CA PHE A 102 -17.39 -10.16 7.86
C PHE A 102 -16.58 -10.96 8.88
N ALA A 103 -15.57 -11.69 8.41
CA ALA A 103 -14.62 -12.36 9.31
C ALA A 103 -13.42 -11.43 9.55
N LEU A 104 -13.26 -10.97 10.79
CA LEU A 104 -12.03 -10.35 11.24
C LEU A 104 -10.92 -11.42 11.20
N SER A 105 -9.81 -11.14 10.53
CA SER A 105 -8.64 -12.01 10.67
C SER A 105 -8.18 -12.00 12.13
N PRO A 106 -7.69 -13.12 12.69
CA PRO A 106 -7.06 -13.12 14.00
C PRO A 106 -5.79 -12.27 13.95
N VAL A 107 -5.93 -10.97 14.20
CA VAL A 107 -4.81 -10.11 14.55
C VAL A 107 -4.54 -10.40 16.01
N VAL A 108 -3.59 -11.31 16.25
CA VAL A 108 -3.08 -11.63 17.58
C VAL A 108 -2.44 -10.37 18.16
N ALA A 109 -3.22 -9.62 18.94
CA ALA A 109 -2.69 -8.78 19.99
C ALA A 109 -2.41 -9.69 21.19
N ALA A 110 -1.13 -9.86 21.52
CA ALA A 110 -0.63 -10.45 22.76
C ALA A 110 -1.23 -11.81 23.18
N GLY A 111 -0.65 -12.90 22.66
CA GLY A 111 -0.17 -13.95 23.56
C GLY A 111 -1.03 -15.19 23.84
N HIS A 112 -2.15 -15.45 23.17
CA HIS A 112 -2.70 -16.82 23.14
C HIS A 112 -3.69 -17.00 21.98
N VAL A 113 -3.56 -18.14 21.27
CA VAL A 113 -4.62 -18.69 20.42
C VAL A 113 -5.44 -19.63 21.32
N VAL A 114 -6.77 -19.50 21.29
CA VAL A 114 -7.68 -20.51 21.82
C VAL A 114 -8.23 -21.27 20.61
N ASP A 115 -8.23 -22.61 20.73
CA ASP A 115 -8.59 -23.59 19.70
C ASP A 115 -9.91 -23.30 18.95
#